data_AF-A0A916W9N7-F1
#
_entry.id   AF-A0A916W9N7-F1
#
_cell.length_a   1.000
_cell.length_b   1.000
_cell.length_c   1.000
_cell.angle_alpha   90.00
_cell.angle_beta   90.00
_cell.angle_gamma   90.00
#
_symmetry.space_group_name_H-M   'P 1'
#
loop_
_entity.id
_entity.type
_entity.pdbx_description
1 polymer ?
#
loop_
_entity_poly.entity_id
_entity_poly.type
_entity_poly.pdbx_seq_one_letter_code
_entity_poly.pdbx_strand_id
1 'polypeptide(L)'
;MLNFQFAFDHHNKIEQKLIKQRNGKLLIDIQGRLEVIINNRIYFLEPSLALLEFAISLHKWNRGENYYYYTMEHDEREGPLLAFMKNTKNQWSLFSIWQLYKSDELLTLEMIEDAVDDFLHQFDAELLRYYGFRINDFIRNKR
;
A
#
# COMPACT_ATOMS: atom_id res chain seq x y z
N MET A 1 -1.03 14.69 10.48
CA MET A 1 0.00 14.13 9.60
C MET A 1 -0.27 12.65 9.39
N LEU A 2 -0.53 12.25 8.15
CA LEU A 2 -0.67 10.85 7.72
C LEU A 2 0.69 10.35 7.24
N ASN A 3 1.06 9.12 7.57
CA ASN A 3 2.29 8.49 7.09
C ASN A 3 2.12 6.98 6.94
N PHE A 4 2.82 6.39 5.99
CA PHE A 4 2.94 4.95 5.80
C PHE A 4 4.36 4.53 6.13
N GLN A 5 4.52 3.53 6.99
CA GLN A 5 5.82 2.92 7.27
C GLN A 5 5.76 1.44 6.89
N PHE A 6 6.85 0.93 6.32
CA PHE A 6 6.93 -0.48 5.96
C PHE A 6 8.29 -1.08 6.29
N ALA A 7 8.33 -2.41 6.35
CA ALA A 7 9.57 -3.17 6.39
C ALA A 7 9.36 -4.49 5.65
N PHE A 8 10.24 -4.83 4.71
CA PHE A 8 10.19 -6.11 4.02
C PHE A 8 10.41 -7.29 4.97
N ASP A 9 9.67 -8.38 4.74
CA ASP A 9 10.01 -9.66 5.33
C ASP A 9 11.18 -10.30 4.56
N HIS A 10 12.36 -10.31 5.17
CA HIS A 10 13.57 -10.89 4.58
C HIS A 10 13.72 -12.39 4.81
N HIS A 11 12.80 -13.05 5.54
CA HIS A 11 12.87 -14.50 5.79
C HIS A 11 12.52 -15.32 4.54
N ASN A 12 11.66 -14.78 3.67
CA ASN A 12 11.29 -15.41 2.41
C ASN A 12 12.37 -15.22 1.35
N LYS A 13 13.09 -16.31 1.04
CA LYS A 13 14.04 -16.33 -0.07
C LYS A 13 13.28 -16.34 -1.40
N ILE A 14 13.26 -15.20 -2.07
CA ILE A 14 12.72 -15.10 -3.41
C ILE A 14 13.70 -15.70 -4.42
N GLU A 15 13.20 -16.62 -5.25
CA GLU A 15 14.00 -17.21 -6.32
C GLU A 15 14.48 -16.16 -7.32
N GLN A 16 15.79 -16.11 -7.56
CA GLN A 16 16.40 -15.17 -8.52
C GLN A 16 15.80 -15.26 -9.93
N LYS A 17 15.29 -16.44 -10.31
CA LYS A 17 14.59 -16.63 -11.59
C LYS A 17 13.29 -15.81 -11.65
N LEU A 18 12.51 -15.76 -10.57
CA LEU A 18 11.28 -14.96 -10.50
C LEU A 18 11.60 -13.47 -10.66
N ILE A 19 12.64 -12.99 -9.96
CA ILE A 19 13.15 -11.62 -10.06
C ILE A 19 13.53 -11.28 -11.50
N LYS A 20 14.36 -12.10 -12.15
CA LYS A 20 14.80 -11.89 -13.54
C LYS A 20 13.65 -11.88 -14.54
N GLN A 21 12.64 -12.71 -14.31
CA GLN A 21 11.48 -12.82 -15.19
C GLN A 21 10.38 -11.81 -14.88
N ARG A 22 10.53 -10.99 -13.82
CA ARG A 22 9.47 -10.11 -13.30
C ARG A 22 8.15 -10.88 -13.15
N ASN A 23 8.26 -12.09 -12.58
CA ASN A 23 7.15 -13.01 -12.52
C ASN A 23 6.04 -12.45 -11.61
N GLY A 24 4.77 -12.61 -12.00
CA GLY A 24 3.61 -12.14 -11.23
C GLY A 24 3.55 -12.72 -9.80
N LYS A 25 4.19 -13.86 -9.54
CA LYS A 25 4.31 -14.41 -8.18
C LYS A 25 5.01 -13.44 -7.21
N LEU A 26 5.88 -12.57 -7.70
CA LEU A 26 6.54 -11.53 -6.88
C LEU A 26 5.54 -10.56 -6.22
N LEU A 27 4.35 -10.38 -6.81
CA LEU A 27 3.30 -9.56 -6.21
C LEU A 27 2.88 -10.09 -4.84
N ILE A 28 2.89 -11.42 -4.68
CA ILE A 28 2.50 -12.13 -3.46
C ILE A 28 3.73 -12.44 -2.60
N ASP A 29 4.87 -12.76 -3.21
CA ASP A 29 6.08 -13.18 -2.48
C ASP A 29 6.82 -12.00 -1.80
N ILE A 30 6.68 -10.77 -2.31
CA ILE A 30 7.26 -9.58 -1.68
C ILE A 30 6.29 -9.07 -0.63
N GLN A 31 6.48 -9.60 0.58
CA GLN A 31 5.66 -9.30 1.75
C GLN A 31 6.42 -8.47 2.78
N GLY A 32 5.70 -7.94 3.74
CA GLY A 32 6.28 -7.28 4.90
C GLY A 32 5.26 -6.56 5.76
N ARG A 33 5.77 -5.93 6.80
CA ARG A 33 4.95 -5.16 7.74
C ARG A 33 4.56 -3.82 7.11
N LEU A 34 3.29 -3.44 7.25
CA LEU A 34 2.76 -2.12 6.92
C LEU A 34 2.14 -1.48 8.16
N GLU A 35 2.50 -0.23 8.43
CA GLU A 35 1.86 0.65 9.40
C GLU A 35 1.30 1.88 8.69
N VAL A 36 0.07 2.24 9.05
CA VAL A 36 -0.49 3.56 8.70
C VAL A 36 -0.65 4.34 9.99
N ILE A 37 -0.08 5.54 10.01
CA ILE A 37 0.05 6.38 11.20
C ILE A 37 -0.69 7.69 10.94
N ILE A 38 -1.58 8.07 11.87
CA ILE A 38 -2.24 9.38 11.86
C ILE A 38 -1.86 10.11 13.14
N ASN A 39 -1.30 11.31 13.01
CA ASN A 39 -0.92 12.17 14.14
C ASN A 39 -0.06 11.42 15.17
N ASN A 40 0.95 10.70 14.68
CA ASN A 40 1.91 9.92 15.47
C ASN A 40 1.31 8.73 16.24
N ARG A 41 0.09 8.31 15.90
CA ARG A 41 -0.55 7.11 16.43
C ARG A 41 -0.77 6.10 15.32
N ILE A 42 -0.46 4.84 15.60
CA ILE A 42 -0.71 3.73 14.68
C ILE A 42 -2.22 3.61 14.51
N TYR A 43 -2.70 3.90 13.32
CA TYR A 43 -4.09 3.75 12.92
C TYR A 43 -4.38 2.33 12.45
N PHE A 44 -3.47 1.75 11.68
CA PHE A 44 -3.57 0.40 11.13
C PHE A 44 -2.19 -0.25 11.14
N LEU A 45 -2.15 -1.56 11.39
CA LEU A 45 -0.94 -2.37 11.37
C LEU A 45 -1.28 -3.72 10.76
N GLU A 46 -0.56 -4.08 9.69
CA GLU A 46 -0.57 -5.44 9.13
C GLU A 46 0.87 -6.00 9.14
N PRO A 47 1.16 -7.04 9.94
CA PRO A 47 2.51 -7.61 10.03
C PRO A 47 3.05 -8.26 8.75
N SER A 48 2.18 -8.73 7.85
CA SER A 48 2.54 -9.57 6.70
C SER A 48 1.66 -9.27 5.48
N LEU A 49 1.76 -8.04 4.96
CA LEU A 49 1.07 -7.63 3.74
C LEU A 49 1.87 -7.95 2.49
N ALA A 50 1.19 -8.29 1.38
CA ALA A 50 1.76 -8.31 0.04
C ALA A 50 2.11 -6.87 -0.43
N LEU A 51 3.22 -6.33 0.06
CA LEU A 51 3.59 -4.92 -0.10
C LEU A 51 3.75 -4.50 -1.57
N LEU A 52 4.25 -5.39 -2.45
CA LEU A 52 4.38 -5.04 -3.88
C LEU A 52 3.02 -4.89 -4.56
N GLU A 53 2.09 -5.79 -4.29
CA GLU A 53 0.71 -5.68 -4.77
C GLU A 53 0.06 -4.38 -4.27
N PHE A 54 0.18 -4.11 -2.96
CA PHE A 54 -0.33 -2.90 -2.34
C PHE A 54 0.24 -1.62 -2.99
N ALA A 55 1.56 -1.55 -3.16
CA ALA A 55 2.22 -0.41 -3.79
C ALA A 55 1.76 -0.19 -5.24
N ILE A 56 1.59 -1.26 -6.01
CA ILE A 56 1.06 -1.17 -7.39
C ILE A 56 -0.39 -0.68 -7.38
N SER A 57 -1.20 -1.14 -6.43
CA SER A 57 -2.59 -0.69 -6.26
C SER A 57 -2.64 0.81 -5.97
N LEU A 58 -1.83 1.30 -5.02
CA LEU A 58 -1.70 2.72 -4.72
C LEU A 58 -1.19 3.53 -5.91
N HIS A 59 -0.21 3.03 -6.67
CA HIS A 59 0.28 3.72 -7.86
C HIS A 59 -0.80 3.84 -8.95
N LYS A 60 -1.70 2.86 -9.06
CA LYS A 60 -2.80 2.86 -10.04
C LYS A 60 -4.02 3.67 -9.57
N TRP A 61 -4.07 4.06 -8.31
CA TRP A 61 -5.21 4.79 -7.77
C TRP A 61 -5.37 6.16 -8.44
N ASN A 62 -6.55 6.37 -9.04
CA ASN A 62 -6.95 7.64 -9.64
C ASN A 62 -7.19 8.69 -8.54
N ARG A 63 -6.21 9.58 -8.36
CA ARG A 63 -6.24 10.65 -7.37
C ARG A 63 -7.45 11.56 -7.63
N GLY A 64 -8.46 11.47 -6.76
CA GLY A 64 -9.74 12.16 -6.91
C GLY A 64 -10.96 11.25 -6.73
N GLU A 65 -10.77 9.94 -6.87
CA GLU A 65 -11.78 8.92 -6.58
C GLU A 65 -11.49 8.18 -5.28
N ASN A 66 -12.49 7.53 -4.72
CA ASN A 66 -12.28 6.69 -3.54
C ASN A 66 -11.27 5.58 -3.87
N TYR A 67 -10.40 5.29 -2.92
CA TYR A 67 -9.49 4.16 -2.97
C TYR A 67 -10.02 3.04 -2.10
N TYR A 68 -9.99 1.81 -2.60
CA TYR A 68 -10.29 0.62 -1.85
C TYR A 68 -9.25 -0.44 -2.16
N TYR A 69 -8.58 -0.92 -1.12
CA TYR A 69 -7.64 -2.03 -1.21
C TYR A 69 -8.21 -3.24 -0.51
N TYR A 70 -8.29 -4.33 -1.26
CA TYR A 70 -8.71 -5.64 -0.81
C TYR A 70 -7.55 -6.62 -1.01
N THR A 71 -7.54 -7.67 -0.22
CA THR A 71 -6.58 -8.77 -0.36
C THR A 71 -7.31 -10.03 -0.78
N MET A 72 -6.58 -11.08 -1.16
CA MET A 72 -7.21 -12.38 -1.43
C MET A 72 -7.92 -12.97 -0.20
N GLU A 73 -7.47 -12.60 1.00
CA GLU A 73 -8.00 -13.10 2.27
C GLU A 73 -9.21 -12.29 2.75
N HIS A 74 -9.31 -11.02 2.35
CA HIS A 74 -10.40 -10.12 2.75
C HIS A 74 -11.05 -9.51 1.51
N ASP A 75 -12.23 -10.02 1.17
CA ASP A 75 -13.03 -9.56 0.03
C ASP A 75 -14.00 -8.42 0.39
N GLU A 76 -14.77 -7.98 -0.59
CA GLU A 76 -15.75 -6.89 -0.45
C GLU A 76 -16.81 -7.13 0.65
N ARG A 77 -17.06 -8.39 1.04
CA ARG A 77 -18.05 -8.75 2.07
C ARG A 77 -17.56 -8.40 3.47
N GLU A 78 -16.27 -8.53 3.71
CA GLU A 78 -15.64 -8.18 4.98
C GLU A 78 -15.30 -6.70 5.05
N GLY A 79 -15.02 -6.09 3.90
CA GLY A 79 -14.68 -4.69 3.75
C GLY A 79 -13.21 -4.50 3.37
N PRO A 80 -12.85 -3.30 2.89
CA PRO A 80 -11.49 -3.02 2.42
C PRO A 80 -10.50 -3.06 3.58
N LEU A 81 -9.35 -3.69 3.34
CA LEU A 81 -8.23 -3.67 4.26
C LEU A 81 -7.77 -2.23 4.52
N LEU A 82 -7.76 -1.40 3.48
CA LEU A 82 -7.52 0.04 3.59
C LEU A 82 -8.36 0.78 2.55
N ALA A 83 -8.96 1.90 2.95
CA ALA A 83 -9.72 2.75 2.04
C ALA A 83 -9.51 4.24 2.30
N PHE A 84 -9.41 5.02 1.23
CA PHE A 84 -9.52 6.48 1.25
C PHE A 84 -10.90 6.85 0.71
N MET A 85 -11.74 7.44 1.54
CA MET A 85 -13.11 7.77 1.18
C MET A 85 -13.34 9.27 1.24
N LYS A 86 -13.75 9.81 0.09
CA LYS A 86 -14.14 11.19 -0.08
C LYS A 86 -15.58 11.39 0.40
N ASN A 87 -15.79 12.39 1.24
CA ASN A 87 -17.11 12.81 1.67
C ASN A 87 -17.69 13.91 0.76
N THR A 88 -18.95 14.27 1.00
CA THR A 88 -19.68 15.30 0.23
C THR A 88 -19.11 16.71 0.36
N LYS A 89 -18.17 16.94 1.29
CA LYS A 89 -17.51 18.23 1.55
C LYS A 89 -16.07 18.28 1.02
N ASN A 90 -15.69 17.38 0.11
CA ASN A 90 -14.30 17.24 -0.39
C ASN A 90 -13.26 16.93 0.70
N GLN A 91 -13.69 16.43 1.86
CA GLN A 91 -12.78 15.93 2.89
C GLN A 91 -12.64 14.43 2.74
N TRP A 92 -11.50 13.93 3.18
CA TRP A 92 -11.17 12.51 3.10
C TRP A 92 -11.13 11.88 4.47
N SER A 93 -11.51 10.62 4.50
CA SER A 93 -11.44 9.76 5.68
C SER A 93 -10.65 8.51 5.32
N LEU A 94 -9.91 8.02 6.31
CA LEU A 94 -9.28 6.71 6.26
C LEU A 94 -10.22 5.69 6.88
N PHE A 95 -10.30 4.51 6.30
CA PHE A 95 -11.00 3.36 6.88
C PHE A 95 -10.15 2.11 6.72
N SER A 96 -10.25 1.21 7.69
CA SER A 96 -9.71 -0.14 7.60
C SER A 96 -10.56 -1.06 8.47
N ILE A 97 -10.81 -2.29 8.00
CA ILE A 97 -11.41 -3.34 8.83
C ILE A 97 -10.58 -3.67 10.08
N TRP A 98 -9.27 -3.34 10.07
CA TRP A 98 -8.33 -3.57 11.18
C TRP A 98 -7.81 -2.26 11.80
N GLN A 99 -8.56 -1.16 11.65
CA GLN A 99 -8.21 0.09 12.32
C GLN A 99 -8.20 -0.09 13.85
N LEU A 100 -7.15 0.41 14.51
CA LEU A 100 -6.99 0.32 15.97
C LEU A 100 -7.93 1.29 16.71
N TYR A 101 -8.40 2.34 16.03
CA TYR A 101 -9.36 3.28 16.55
C TYR A 101 -10.18 3.91 15.41
N LYS A 102 -11.35 4.45 15.75
CA LYS A 102 -12.09 5.30 14.82
C LYS A 102 -11.44 6.68 14.79
N SER A 103 -10.96 7.08 13.61
CA SER A 103 -10.39 8.41 13.41
C SER A 103 -11.50 9.38 13.03
N ASP A 104 -11.68 10.45 13.82
CA ASP A 104 -12.51 11.60 13.45
C ASP A 104 -11.68 12.68 12.71
N GLU A 105 -10.40 12.40 12.45
CA GLU A 105 -9.52 13.28 11.69
C GLU A 105 -9.98 13.40 10.24
N LEU A 106 -10.11 14.65 9.79
CA LEU A 106 -10.45 14.98 8.43
C LEU A 106 -9.16 15.22 7.65
N LEU A 107 -8.89 14.35 6.69
CA LEU A 107 -7.71 14.44 5.82
C LEU A 107 -8.05 15.28 4.58
N THR A 108 -7.06 15.97 4.04
CA THR A 108 -7.15 16.55 2.69
C THR A 108 -6.64 15.54 1.67
N LEU A 109 -6.98 15.73 0.39
CA LEU A 109 -6.42 14.90 -0.69
C LEU A 109 -4.90 15.06 -0.73
N GLU A 110 -4.39 16.28 -0.65
CA GLU A 110 -2.97 16.62 -0.62
C GLU A 110 -2.22 15.84 0.48
N MET A 111 -2.75 15.78 1.70
CA MET A 111 -2.13 15.00 2.78
C MET A 111 -2.06 13.50 2.48
N ILE A 112 -3.01 12.96 1.72
CA ILE A 112 -3.02 11.56 1.32
C ILE A 112 -2.05 11.35 0.17
N GLU A 113 -2.04 12.24 -0.82
CA GLU A 113 -1.12 12.22 -1.96
C GLU A 113 0.32 12.26 -1.49
N ASP A 114 0.68 13.22 -0.63
CA ASP A 114 2.03 13.33 -0.06
C ASP A 114 2.45 12.05 0.65
N ALA A 115 1.58 11.51 1.51
CA ALA A 115 1.88 10.29 2.27
C ALA A 115 2.02 9.05 1.37
N VAL A 116 1.22 8.95 0.30
CA VAL A 116 1.30 7.85 -0.67
C VAL A 116 2.54 7.99 -1.54
N ASP A 117 2.86 9.19 -1.99
CA ASP A 117 4.00 9.44 -2.88
C ASP A 117 5.33 9.24 -2.13
N ASP A 118 5.41 9.69 -0.87
CA ASP A 118 6.54 9.39 0.02
C ASP A 118 6.72 7.89 0.23
N PHE A 119 5.62 7.15 0.47
CA PHE A 119 5.64 5.70 0.57
C PHE A 119 6.16 5.04 -0.71
N LEU A 120 5.59 5.39 -1.87
CA LEU A 120 5.97 4.81 -3.16
C LEU A 120 7.44 5.12 -3.50
N HIS A 121 7.92 6.31 -3.17
CA HIS A 121 9.32 6.69 -3.37
C HIS A 121 10.27 5.83 -2.52
N GLN A 122 9.99 5.71 -1.21
CA GLN A 122 10.78 4.88 -0.30
C GLN A 122 10.72 3.40 -0.70
N PHE A 123 9.54 2.91 -1.08
CA PHE A 123 9.32 1.55 -1.52
C PHE A 123 10.09 1.21 -2.81
N ASP A 124 10.07 2.07 -3.84
CA ASP A 124 10.83 1.87 -5.07
C ASP A 124 12.35 1.86 -4.82
N ALA A 125 12.83 2.72 -3.91
CA ALA A 125 14.23 2.74 -3.51
C ALA A 125 14.66 1.44 -2.81
N GLU A 126 13.85 0.92 -1.89
CA GLU A 126 14.16 -0.36 -1.23
C GLU A 126 14.02 -1.55 -2.19
N LEU A 127 13.02 -1.59 -3.07
CA LEU A 127 12.89 -2.62 -4.09
C LEU A 127 14.14 -2.69 -4.97
N LEU A 128 14.63 -1.53 -5.42
CA LEU A 128 15.82 -1.46 -6.26
C LEU A 128 17.05 -1.97 -5.50
N ARG A 129 17.17 -1.62 -4.21
CA ARG A 129 18.28 -2.04 -3.35
C ARG A 129 18.29 -3.55 -3.09
N TYR A 130 17.14 -4.15 -2.78
CA TYR A 130 17.07 -5.55 -2.35
C TYR A 130 16.81 -6.53 -3.50
N TYR A 131 16.03 -6.13 -4.50
CA TYR A 131 15.58 -7.01 -5.59
C TYR A 131 16.06 -6.57 -6.98
N GLY A 132 16.67 -5.38 -7.11
CA GLY A 132 17.24 -4.91 -8.37
C GLY A 132 16.20 -4.54 -9.42
N PHE A 133 15.00 -4.12 -8.98
CA PHE A 133 13.92 -3.70 -9.87
C PHE A 133 13.07 -2.58 -9.30
N ARG A 134 12.25 -1.97 -10.16
CA ARG A 134 11.35 -0.88 -9.80
C ARG A 134 9.90 -1.30 -9.90
N ILE A 135 9.01 -0.62 -9.18
CA ILE A 135 7.55 -0.82 -9.23
C ILE A 135 7.05 -0.73 -10.68
N ASN A 136 7.58 0.23 -11.45
CA ASN A 136 7.21 0.48 -12.84
C ASN A 136 7.41 -0.72 -13.78
N ASP A 137 8.28 -1.67 -13.42
CA ASP A 137 8.47 -2.91 -14.19
C ASP A 137 7.20 -3.78 -14.20
N PHE A 138 6.29 -3.58 -13.24
CA PHE A 138 5.03 -4.34 -13.10
C PHE A 138 3.79 -3.58 -13.56
N ILE A 139 3.92 -2.28 -13.83
CA ILE A 139 2.80 -1.42 -14.24
C ILE A 139 2.64 -1.41 -15.77
N ARG A 140 3.73 -1.65 -16.53
CA ARG A 140 3.75 -1.53 -17.99
C ARG A 140 3.28 -2.74 -18.80
N ASN A 141 2.78 -3.80 -18.18
CA ASN A 141 2.29 -4.97 -18.93
C ASN A 141 0.81 -4.82 -19.33
N LYS A 142 0.56 -3.91 -20.28
CA LYS A 142 -0.48 -4.08 -21.30
C LYS A 142 0.20 -3.98 -22.66
N ARG A 143 0.65 -5.12 -23.18
CA ARG A 143 0.79 -5.35 -24.62
C ARG A 143 -0.20 -6.42 -25.02
#